data_AF-A0A7V6BEJ7-F1
#
_entry.id   AF-A0A7V6BEJ7-F1
#
_cell.length_a   1.000
_cell.length_b   1.000
_cell.length_c   1.000
_cell.angle_alpha   90.00
_cell.angle_beta   90.00
_cell.angle_gamma   90.00
#
_symmetry.space_group_name_H-M   'P 1'
#
loop_
_entity.id
_entity.type
_entity.pdbx_description
1 polymer ?
#
loop_
_entity_poly.entity_id
_entity_poly.type
_entity_poly.pdbx_seq_one_letter_code
_entity_poly.pdbx_strand_id
1 'polypeptide(L)'
;ITSPLGIHTHNDIGLAVASAMAAIEAGVVLAQGTINGYGERTGNCNLTTLIPNVAFKMKRSCVPESSMPKLKALSQFIDEVANVRHDPRQPWVGSAAFAHKGGMHVNAVQKLARTFEHINPEVVGNSRRVLVSDLAGRSNIVLKAQELGLPITNETPELRAILNRIKELEYEGYEFEAAEASLALLIMKCLRKTEPRFSLEAYHVSMRGSARDSICEATVKVRVQDKYAHTVAEGIGPVNALDSALRKALISFYPVLESVQLTDYKVRILDSKSGTAAKTRVLIESFDGKDEWSTVGVSHNIIEASLQALIDSIEYRLLKES
;
A
#
# COMPACT_ATOMS: atom_id res chain seq x y z
N ILE A 1 -32.49 30.84 -21.34
CA ILE A 1 -32.81 30.17 -20.05
C ILE A 1 -32.31 31.09 -18.95
N THR A 2 -33.16 31.49 -18.00
CA THR A 2 -32.80 32.40 -16.89
C THR A 2 -32.63 31.70 -15.55
N SER A 3 -33.08 30.44 -15.44
CA SER A 3 -32.94 29.65 -14.22
C SER A 3 -31.54 29.04 -14.09
N PRO A 4 -30.99 28.90 -12.87
CA PRO A 4 -29.78 28.13 -12.61
C PRO A 4 -29.95 26.70 -13.12
N LEU A 5 -28.97 26.20 -13.87
CA LEU A 5 -28.97 24.84 -14.40
C LEU A 5 -28.08 23.94 -13.56
N GLY A 6 -28.50 22.67 -13.46
CA GLY A 6 -27.74 21.58 -12.88
C GLY A 6 -27.49 20.47 -13.89
N ILE A 7 -26.48 19.64 -13.66
CA ILE A 7 -26.19 18.45 -14.44
C ILE A 7 -25.97 17.23 -13.55
N HIS A 8 -26.47 16.08 -13.99
CA HIS A 8 -26.25 14.77 -13.38
C HIS A 8 -25.79 13.81 -14.49
N THR A 9 -24.52 13.37 -14.43
CA THR A 9 -23.93 12.51 -15.45
C THR A 9 -23.65 11.12 -14.89
N HIS A 10 -23.91 10.10 -15.71
CA HIS A 10 -23.50 8.71 -15.48
C HIS A 10 -22.27 8.35 -16.32
N ASN A 11 -21.58 7.27 -15.94
CA ASN A 11 -20.26 6.94 -16.46
C ASN A 11 -20.24 5.78 -17.46
N ASP A 12 -21.34 5.53 -18.18
CA ASP A 12 -21.54 4.33 -19.01
C ASP A 12 -20.46 4.13 -20.08
N ILE A 13 -19.86 5.22 -20.56
CA ILE A 13 -18.75 5.22 -21.52
C ILE A 13 -17.48 5.90 -20.99
N GLY A 14 -17.36 6.08 -19.67
CA GLY A 14 -16.17 6.68 -19.04
C GLY A 14 -16.05 8.21 -19.17
N LEU A 15 -17.12 8.91 -19.56
CA LEU A 15 -17.11 10.36 -19.81
C LEU A 15 -17.85 11.22 -18.77
N ALA A 16 -18.30 10.66 -17.64
CA ALA A 16 -19.15 11.39 -16.69
C ALA A 16 -18.51 12.71 -16.19
N VAL A 17 -17.24 12.65 -15.81
CA VAL A 17 -16.49 13.83 -15.32
C VAL A 17 -16.26 14.84 -16.43
N ALA A 18 -15.90 14.38 -17.63
CA ALA A 18 -15.68 15.25 -18.79
C ALA A 18 -16.97 16.00 -19.18
N SER A 19 -18.11 15.30 -19.22
CA SER A 19 -19.42 15.90 -19.50
C SER A 19 -19.85 16.90 -18.43
N ALA A 20 -19.60 16.60 -17.14
CA ALA A 20 -19.87 17.54 -16.06
C ALA A 20 -18.99 18.80 -16.16
N MET A 21 -17.69 18.67 -16.44
CA MET A 21 -16.79 19.80 -16.65
C MET A 21 -17.23 20.66 -17.84
N ALA A 22 -17.57 20.06 -18.98
CA ALA A 22 -18.05 20.78 -20.16
C ALA A 22 -19.35 21.56 -19.87
N ALA A 23 -20.26 20.98 -19.09
CA ALA A 23 -21.48 21.67 -18.67
C ALA A 23 -21.20 22.88 -17.76
N ILE A 24 -20.24 22.75 -16.83
CA ILE A 24 -19.80 23.85 -15.97
C ILE A 24 -19.17 24.98 -16.82
N GLU A 25 -18.39 24.65 -17.84
CA GLU A 25 -17.86 25.64 -18.80
C GLU A 25 -18.97 26.36 -19.56
N ALA A 26 -20.05 25.65 -19.90
CA ALA A 26 -21.24 26.19 -20.55
C ALA A 26 -22.17 26.99 -19.61
N GLY A 27 -21.82 27.12 -18.31
CA GLY A 27 -22.53 27.95 -17.35
C GLY A 27 -23.47 27.21 -16.40
N VAL A 28 -23.43 25.86 -16.35
CA VAL A 28 -24.09 25.08 -15.29
C VAL A 28 -23.45 25.38 -13.94
N VAL A 29 -24.27 25.58 -12.90
CA VAL A 29 -23.81 25.99 -11.56
C VAL A 29 -23.90 24.87 -10.51
N LEU A 30 -24.56 23.76 -10.84
CA LEU A 30 -24.67 22.58 -9.99
C LEU A 30 -24.25 21.32 -10.77
N ALA A 31 -23.29 20.57 -10.24
CA ALA A 31 -22.94 19.25 -10.75
C ALA A 31 -23.22 18.21 -9.66
N GLN A 32 -24.01 17.19 -10.00
CA GLN A 32 -24.38 16.08 -9.12
C GLN A 32 -23.50 14.87 -9.41
N GLY A 33 -23.18 14.14 -8.34
CA GLY A 33 -22.30 12.97 -8.40
C GLY A 33 -22.18 12.32 -7.03
N THR A 34 -21.25 11.40 -6.92
CA THR A 34 -20.96 10.65 -5.68
C THR A 34 -19.47 10.59 -5.42
N ILE A 35 -19.10 10.44 -4.14
CA ILE A 35 -17.72 10.13 -3.77
C ILE A 35 -17.35 8.77 -4.38
N ASN A 36 -16.16 8.69 -4.98
CA ASN A 36 -15.63 7.53 -5.70
C ASN A 36 -16.46 7.09 -6.92
N GLY A 37 -17.43 7.91 -7.34
CA GLY A 37 -18.26 7.62 -8.51
C GLY A 37 -19.30 6.52 -8.31
N TYR A 38 -19.61 6.12 -7.07
CA TYR A 38 -20.63 5.11 -6.80
C TYR A 38 -22.00 5.43 -7.41
N GLY A 39 -22.71 4.41 -7.87
CA GLY A 39 -23.99 4.59 -8.52
C GLY A 39 -24.43 3.36 -9.30
N GLU A 40 -25.50 3.51 -10.05
CA GLU A 40 -25.98 2.44 -10.91
C GLU A 40 -24.98 2.10 -12.02
N ARG A 41 -24.88 0.81 -12.37
CA ARG A 41 -24.09 0.29 -13.49
C ARG A 41 -22.59 0.66 -13.37
N THR A 42 -22.15 1.64 -14.15
CA THR A 42 -20.78 2.13 -14.25
C THR A 42 -20.50 3.32 -13.32
N GLY A 43 -21.52 3.76 -12.57
CA GLY A 43 -21.41 4.82 -11.59
C GLY A 43 -21.96 6.18 -12.03
N ASN A 44 -21.99 7.10 -11.08
CA ASN A 44 -22.27 8.52 -11.30
C ASN A 44 -20.97 9.29 -11.57
N CYS A 45 -21.08 10.59 -11.83
CA CYS A 45 -19.94 11.50 -11.84
C CYS A 45 -19.10 11.37 -10.56
N ASN A 46 -17.81 11.04 -10.71
CA ASN A 46 -16.92 10.85 -9.58
C ASN A 46 -16.49 12.21 -8.98
N LEU A 47 -17.02 12.53 -7.81
CA LEU A 47 -16.74 13.78 -7.10
C LEU A 47 -15.29 13.88 -6.59
N THR A 48 -14.61 12.77 -6.29
CA THR A 48 -13.18 12.83 -5.92
C THR A 48 -12.29 13.24 -7.09
N THR A 49 -12.77 13.08 -8.32
CA THR A 49 -12.11 13.57 -9.53
C THR A 49 -12.62 14.95 -9.94
N LEU A 50 -13.94 15.17 -9.91
CA LEU A 50 -14.56 16.41 -10.38
C LEU A 50 -14.17 17.63 -9.52
N ILE A 51 -14.26 17.51 -8.19
CA ILE A 51 -14.01 18.63 -7.25
C ILE A 51 -12.61 19.25 -7.47
N PRO A 52 -11.50 18.49 -7.44
CA PRO A 52 -10.17 19.06 -7.64
C PRO A 52 -9.94 19.53 -9.09
N ASN A 53 -10.61 18.93 -10.09
CA ASN A 53 -10.57 19.45 -11.47
C ASN A 53 -11.21 20.85 -11.54
N VAL A 54 -12.39 21.04 -10.94
CA VAL A 54 -13.06 22.34 -10.91
C VAL A 54 -12.24 23.37 -10.12
N ALA A 55 -11.73 22.99 -8.96
CA ALA A 55 -10.95 23.87 -8.10
C ALA A 55 -9.61 24.28 -8.72
N PHE A 56 -8.81 23.31 -9.18
CA PHE A 56 -7.42 23.56 -9.57
C PHE A 56 -7.19 23.70 -11.06
N LYS A 57 -7.96 22.99 -11.90
CA LYS A 57 -7.78 23.00 -13.36
C LYS A 57 -8.65 24.07 -14.02
N MET A 58 -9.90 24.19 -13.58
CA MET A 58 -10.81 25.24 -14.04
C MET A 58 -10.68 26.55 -13.25
N LYS A 59 -9.99 26.53 -12.09
CA LYS A 59 -9.80 27.68 -11.20
C LYS A 59 -11.12 28.33 -10.75
N ARG A 60 -12.11 27.49 -10.42
CA ARG A 60 -13.44 27.91 -9.96
C ARG A 60 -13.67 27.50 -8.52
N SER A 61 -14.40 28.31 -7.76
CA SER A 61 -14.83 27.94 -6.41
C SER A 61 -15.92 26.87 -6.49
N CYS A 62 -15.81 25.82 -5.67
CA CYS A 62 -16.79 24.72 -5.62
C CYS A 62 -17.00 24.16 -4.21
N VAL A 63 -15.93 24.06 -3.41
CA VAL A 63 -15.96 23.67 -2.00
C VAL A 63 -15.00 24.57 -1.21
N PRO A 64 -15.13 24.68 0.13
CA PRO A 64 -14.16 25.41 0.94
C PRO A 64 -12.74 24.87 0.70
N GLU A 65 -11.77 25.78 0.48
CA GLU A 65 -10.37 25.39 0.19
C GLU A 65 -9.77 24.54 1.31
N SER A 66 -10.13 24.83 2.57
CA SER A 66 -9.72 24.08 3.75
C SER A 66 -10.15 22.60 3.76
N SER A 67 -11.13 22.23 2.93
CA SER A 67 -11.61 20.85 2.82
C SER A 67 -10.80 20.02 1.83
N MET A 68 -10.05 20.65 0.91
CA MET A 68 -9.38 19.92 -0.17
C MET A 68 -8.31 18.92 0.34
N PRO A 69 -7.48 19.25 1.35
CA PRO A 69 -6.52 18.29 1.91
C PRO A 69 -7.16 17.06 2.57
N LYS A 70 -8.48 17.02 2.74
CA LYS A 70 -9.22 15.89 3.31
C LYS A 70 -9.78 14.94 2.25
N LEU A 71 -9.58 15.24 0.96
CA LEU A 71 -10.23 14.52 -0.13
C LEU A 71 -9.84 13.05 -0.21
N LYS A 72 -8.53 12.73 -0.05
CA LYS A 72 -8.06 11.34 0.02
C LYS A 72 -8.68 10.58 1.19
N ALA A 73 -8.67 11.16 2.39
CA ALA A 73 -9.26 10.53 3.57
C ALA A 73 -10.77 10.30 3.41
N LEU A 74 -11.49 11.23 2.79
CA LEU A 74 -12.91 11.06 2.46
C LEU A 74 -13.14 9.92 1.46
N SER A 75 -12.30 9.81 0.42
CA SER A 75 -12.33 8.69 -0.53
C SER A 75 -12.18 7.36 0.20
N GLN A 76 -11.18 7.24 1.08
CA GLN A 76 -10.90 6.01 1.81
C GLN A 76 -12.04 5.66 2.77
N PHE A 77 -12.53 6.64 3.53
CA PHE A 77 -13.66 6.43 4.43
C PHE A 77 -14.90 5.90 3.71
N ILE A 78 -15.24 6.43 2.53
CA ILE A 78 -16.42 6.00 1.78
C ILE A 78 -16.26 4.59 1.19
N ASP A 79 -15.08 4.22 0.72
CA ASP A 79 -14.80 2.84 0.27
C ASP A 79 -14.90 1.84 1.43
N GLU A 80 -14.38 2.20 2.60
CA GLU A 80 -14.48 1.38 3.82
C GLU A 80 -15.94 1.15 4.23
N VAL A 81 -16.74 2.23 4.28
CA VAL A 81 -18.18 2.16 4.58
C VAL A 81 -18.94 1.34 3.53
N ALA A 82 -18.53 1.41 2.25
CA ALA A 82 -19.12 0.63 1.18
C ALA A 82 -18.64 -0.83 1.15
N ASN A 83 -17.68 -1.20 2.00
CA ASN A 83 -16.99 -2.48 2.00
C ASN A 83 -16.38 -2.82 0.62
N VAL A 84 -15.78 -1.82 -0.01
CA VAL A 84 -15.10 -1.92 -1.31
C VAL A 84 -13.63 -1.61 -1.12
N ARG A 85 -12.78 -2.32 -1.85
CA ARG A 85 -11.34 -2.05 -1.84
C ARG A 85 -11.02 -0.73 -2.54
N HIS A 86 -10.12 0.07 -1.96
CA HIS A 86 -9.62 1.29 -2.59
C HIS A 86 -9.01 1.02 -3.98
N ASP A 87 -9.34 1.86 -4.96
CA ASP A 87 -8.66 1.85 -6.25
C ASP A 87 -7.35 2.66 -6.16
N PRO A 88 -6.17 2.00 -6.21
CA PRO A 88 -4.89 2.69 -6.11
C PRO A 88 -4.64 3.62 -7.32
N ARG A 89 -5.31 3.40 -8.45
CA ARG A 89 -5.13 4.20 -9.68
C ARG A 89 -6.19 5.29 -9.86
N GLN A 90 -7.06 5.47 -8.87
CA GLN A 90 -8.10 6.49 -8.93
C GLN A 90 -7.45 7.89 -9.09
N PRO A 91 -7.92 8.74 -10.03
CA PRO A 91 -7.39 10.08 -10.20
C PRO A 91 -7.40 10.87 -8.88
N TRP A 92 -6.35 11.65 -8.65
CA TRP A 92 -6.13 12.50 -7.46
C TRP A 92 -5.93 11.76 -6.13
N VAL A 93 -6.79 10.82 -5.76
CA VAL A 93 -6.82 10.22 -4.42
C VAL A 93 -6.16 8.84 -4.34
N GLY A 94 -5.97 8.18 -5.48
CA GLY A 94 -5.34 6.86 -5.55
C GLY A 94 -3.90 6.88 -5.05
N SER A 95 -3.48 5.79 -4.41
CA SER A 95 -2.13 5.65 -3.85
C SER A 95 -1.02 5.62 -4.91
N ALA A 96 -1.37 5.35 -6.18
CA ALA A 96 -0.49 5.39 -7.34
C ALA A 96 -0.62 6.67 -8.18
N ALA A 97 -1.55 7.59 -7.86
CA ALA A 97 -1.81 8.80 -8.66
C ALA A 97 -0.61 9.77 -8.73
N PHE A 98 0.28 9.71 -7.73
CA PHE A 98 1.51 10.50 -7.64
C PHE A 98 2.74 9.60 -7.38
N ALA A 99 2.68 8.35 -7.85
CA ALA A 99 3.78 7.40 -7.74
C ALA A 99 4.68 7.48 -8.98
N HIS A 100 6.00 7.52 -8.77
CA HIS A 100 7.01 7.60 -9.83
C HIS A 100 7.89 6.35 -9.81
N LYS A 101 7.95 5.64 -10.94
CA LYS A 101 8.80 4.46 -11.15
C LYS A 101 10.02 4.81 -12.01
N GLY A 102 11.22 4.45 -11.53
CA GLY A 102 12.44 4.44 -12.35
C GLY A 102 13.27 5.73 -12.37
N GLY A 103 14.58 5.55 -12.60
CA GLY A 103 15.62 6.55 -12.34
C GLY A 103 15.50 7.89 -13.08
N MET A 104 14.95 7.94 -14.30
CA MET A 104 14.79 9.22 -15.01
C MET A 104 13.60 10.05 -14.50
N HIS A 105 12.44 9.43 -14.29
CA HIS A 105 11.27 10.12 -13.76
C HIS A 105 11.55 10.66 -12.36
N VAL A 106 12.16 9.85 -11.50
CA VAL A 106 12.53 10.26 -10.14
C VAL A 106 13.55 11.40 -10.16
N ASN A 107 14.62 11.31 -10.98
CA ASN A 107 15.61 12.38 -11.09
C ASN A 107 15.00 13.70 -11.59
N ALA A 108 14.09 13.62 -12.56
CA ALA A 108 13.41 14.80 -13.09
C ALA A 108 12.42 15.40 -12.08
N VAL A 109 11.67 14.59 -11.35
CA VAL A 109 10.76 15.05 -10.28
C VAL A 109 11.54 15.68 -9.13
N GLN A 110 12.71 15.13 -8.75
CA GLN A 110 13.59 15.73 -7.74
C GLN A 110 14.08 17.12 -8.16
N LYS A 111 14.43 17.30 -9.44
CA LYS A 111 14.89 18.60 -9.96
C LYS A 111 13.73 19.58 -10.14
N LEU A 112 12.60 19.09 -10.65
CA LEU A 112 11.44 19.90 -10.99
C LEU A 112 10.17 19.05 -11.03
N ALA A 113 9.47 18.95 -9.90
CA ALA A 113 8.29 18.10 -9.72
C ALA A 113 7.20 18.29 -10.80
N ARG A 114 6.96 19.54 -11.25
CA ARG A 114 5.96 19.87 -12.28
C ARG A 114 6.19 19.23 -13.66
N THR A 115 7.33 18.56 -13.88
CA THR A 115 7.63 17.85 -15.12
C THR A 115 6.81 16.57 -15.28
N PHE A 116 6.45 15.92 -14.17
CA PHE A 116 5.65 14.69 -14.16
C PHE A 116 4.41 14.79 -13.27
N GLU A 117 4.38 15.75 -12.34
CA GLU A 117 3.22 16.00 -11.50
C GLU A 117 2.45 17.22 -11.98
N HIS A 118 1.15 17.04 -12.21
CA HIS A 118 0.30 18.14 -12.63
C HIS A 118 -0.03 19.12 -11.48
N ILE A 119 0.31 18.78 -10.23
CA ILE A 119 0.11 19.59 -9.01
C ILE A 119 0.86 18.97 -7.80
N ASN A 120 1.09 19.73 -6.73
CA ASN A 120 1.54 19.17 -5.45
C ASN A 120 0.47 18.23 -4.88
N PRO A 121 0.76 16.95 -4.58
CA PRO A 121 -0.23 15.99 -4.06
C PRO A 121 -0.85 16.36 -2.72
N GLU A 122 -0.15 17.12 -1.87
CA GLU A 122 -0.62 17.48 -0.52
C GLU A 122 -1.92 18.29 -0.55
N VAL A 123 -2.19 19.00 -1.65
CA VAL A 123 -3.39 19.83 -1.80
C VAL A 123 -4.69 19.01 -1.76
N VAL A 124 -4.62 17.71 -2.06
CA VAL A 124 -5.74 16.76 -1.97
C VAL A 124 -5.57 15.74 -0.84
N GLY A 125 -4.59 15.95 0.05
CA GLY A 125 -4.27 15.01 1.12
C GLY A 125 -3.52 13.76 0.66
N ASN A 126 -2.94 13.79 -0.54
CA ASN A 126 -2.12 12.69 -1.05
C ASN A 126 -0.63 13.00 -0.86
N SER A 127 0.23 12.04 -1.17
CA SER A 127 1.69 12.19 -1.08
C SER A 127 2.38 11.68 -2.32
N ARG A 128 3.55 12.26 -2.63
CA ARG A 128 4.45 11.74 -3.66
C ARG A 128 5.05 10.43 -3.17
N ARG A 129 5.08 9.42 -4.03
CA ARG A 129 5.73 8.13 -3.74
C ARG A 129 6.78 7.81 -4.79
N VAL A 130 7.97 7.43 -4.36
CA VAL A 130 9.04 6.96 -5.24
C VAL A 130 9.16 5.44 -5.12
N LEU A 131 8.87 4.74 -6.22
CA LEU A 131 8.99 3.28 -6.29
C LEU A 131 10.43 2.90 -6.63
N VAL A 132 11.00 1.99 -5.85
CA VAL A 132 12.37 1.49 -6.04
C VAL A 132 12.30 0.18 -6.83
N SER A 133 12.89 0.18 -8.02
CA SER A 133 12.98 -0.96 -8.95
C SER A 133 14.41 -1.49 -9.11
N ASP A 134 14.58 -2.58 -9.85
CA ASP A 134 15.86 -3.16 -10.30
C ASP A 134 16.78 -2.13 -11.02
N LEU A 135 16.20 -1.05 -11.57
CA LEU A 135 16.90 0.09 -12.19
C LEU A 135 17.12 1.28 -11.24
N ALA A 136 16.73 1.16 -9.98
CA ALA A 136 16.86 2.18 -8.97
C ALA A 136 18.35 2.35 -8.60
N GLY A 137 18.97 3.34 -9.23
CA GLY A 137 20.31 3.77 -8.85
C GLY A 137 20.38 4.21 -7.38
N ARG A 138 21.60 4.41 -6.89
CA ARG A 138 21.93 4.92 -5.54
C ARG A 138 20.98 6.00 -5.02
N SER A 139 20.64 6.97 -5.87
CA SER A 139 19.79 8.11 -5.52
C SER A 139 18.38 7.74 -5.04
N ASN A 140 17.80 6.65 -5.54
CA ASN A 140 16.45 6.23 -5.14
C ASN A 140 16.45 5.61 -3.74
N ILE A 141 17.49 4.83 -3.39
CA ILE A 141 17.65 4.29 -2.04
C ILE A 141 17.93 5.42 -1.06
N VAL A 142 18.76 6.40 -1.43
CA VAL A 142 19.02 7.59 -0.62
C VAL A 142 17.72 8.35 -0.34
N LEU A 143 16.90 8.60 -1.38
CA LEU A 143 15.58 9.20 -1.21
C LEU A 143 14.69 8.42 -0.27
N LYS A 144 14.57 7.10 -0.48
CA LYS A 144 13.70 6.27 0.34
C LYS A 144 14.17 6.22 1.79
N ALA A 145 15.47 6.15 2.01
CA ALA A 145 16.06 6.24 3.34
C ALA A 145 15.76 7.59 4.01
N GLN A 146 15.85 8.69 3.26
CA GLN A 146 15.51 10.04 3.75
C GLN A 146 14.02 10.17 4.09
N GLU A 147 13.11 9.61 3.29
CA GLU A 147 11.66 9.51 3.60
C GLU A 147 11.41 8.77 4.93
N LEU A 148 12.27 7.79 5.26
CA LEU A 148 12.22 7.04 6.51
C LEU A 148 12.96 7.73 7.68
N GLY A 149 13.44 8.96 7.47
CA GLY A 149 14.20 9.70 8.48
C GLY A 149 15.61 9.14 8.73
N LEU A 150 16.20 8.44 7.75
CA LEU A 150 17.55 7.87 7.84
C LEU A 150 18.57 8.79 7.18
N PRO A 151 19.67 9.15 7.88
CA PRO A 151 20.69 10.06 7.35
C PRO A 151 21.64 9.31 6.39
N ILE A 152 21.14 8.91 5.23
CA ILE A 152 21.96 8.38 4.12
C ILE A 152 22.30 9.50 3.12
N THR A 153 23.53 9.47 2.60
CA THR A 153 23.97 10.18 1.39
C THR A 153 24.52 9.18 0.36
N ASN A 154 24.82 9.67 -0.84
CA ASN A 154 25.47 8.84 -1.87
C ASN A 154 26.88 8.35 -1.45
N GLU A 155 27.49 8.99 -0.44
CA GLU A 155 28.81 8.62 0.09
C GLU A 155 28.74 7.62 1.26
N THR A 156 27.55 7.31 1.78
CA THR A 156 27.39 6.38 2.90
C THR A 156 27.99 5.00 2.56
N PRO A 157 28.96 4.48 3.34
CA PRO A 157 29.64 3.22 3.04
C PRO A 157 28.68 2.03 2.92
N GLU A 158 27.65 2.00 3.76
CA GLU A 158 26.63 0.94 3.84
C GLU A 158 25.75 0.90 2.58
N LEU A 159 25.68 1.99 1.79
CA LEU A 159 24.84 2.06 0.60
C LEU A 159 25.21 0.97 -0.42
N ARG A 160 26.49 0.63 -0.53
CA ARG A 160 26.94 -0.45 -1.42
C ARG A 160 26.45 -1.82 -0.94
N ALA A 161 26.48 -2.05 0.37
CA ALA A 161 25.99 -3.29 0.97
C ALA A 161 24.49 -3.43 0.80
N ILE A 162 23.73 -2.35 1.01
CA ILE A 162 22.28 -2.30 0.78
C ILE A 162 21.95 -2.62 -0.67
N LEU A 163 22.63 -1.98 -1.63
CA LEU A 163 22.43 -2.22 -3.06
C LEU A 163 22.72 -3.67 -3.46
N ASN A 164 23.81 -4.26 -2.95
CA ASN A 164 24.12 -5.66 -3.23
C ASN A 164 23.05 -6.57 -2.66
N ARG A 165 22.58 -6.29 -1.43
CA ARG A 165 21.56 -7.10 -0.79
C ARG A 165 20.20 -7.04 -1.49
N ILE A 166 19.81 -5.86 -1.99
CA ILE A 166 18.61 -5.70 -2.82
C ILE A 166 18.73 -6.55 -4.09
N LYS A 167 19.86 -6.45 -4.81
CA LYS A 167 20.10 -7.24 -6.03
C LYS A 167 20.06 -8.74 -5.79
N GLU A 168 20.65 -9.20 -4.69
CA GLU A 168 20.59 -10.61 -4.28
C GLU A 168 19.13 -11.07 -4.08
N LEU A 169 18.35 -10.29 -3.33
CA LEU A 169 16.96 -10.64 -3.04
C LEU A 169 16.06 -10.55 -4.29
N GLU A 170 16.28 -9.56 -5.16
CA GLU A 170 15.57 -9.47 -6.45
C GLU A 170 15.89 -10.66 -7.37
N TYR A 171 17.17 -11.09 -7.41
CA TYR A 171 17.57 -12.32 -8.10
C TYR A 171 16.88 -13.56 -7.50
N GLU A 172 16.71 -13.60 -6.18
CA GLU A 172 15.94 -14.64 -5.50
C GLU A 172 14.43 -14.56 -5.77
N GLY A 173 13.94 -13.45 -6.34
CA GLY A 173 12.56 -13.30 -6.79
C GLY A 173 11.74 -12.23 -6.08
N TYR A 174 12.34 -11.47 -5.14
CA TYR A 174 11.68 -10.38 -4.44
C TYR A 174 11.29 -9.27 -5.43
N GLU A 175 10.19 -8.56 -5.14
CA GLU A 175 9.72 -7.41 -5.92
C GLU A 175 9.49 -6.22 -4.99
N PHE A 176 10.57 -5.52 -4.65
CA PHE A 176 10.51 -4.39 -3.72
C PHE A 176 9.71 -3.20 -4.26
N GLU A 177 9.53 -3.11 -5.58
CA GLU A 177 8.65 -2.12 -6.22
C GLU A 177 7.21 -2.18 -5.69
N ALA A 178 6.72 -3.40 -5.46
CA ALA A 178 5.37 -3.65 -4.98
C ALA A 178 5.32 -3.76 -3.45
N ALA A 179 6.48 -3.72 -2.76
CA ALA A 179 6.63 -4.01 -1.34
C ALA A 179 7.55 -3.00 -0.64
N GLU A 180 7.15 -1.73 -0.66
CA GLU A 180 7.95 -0.63 -0.10
C GLU A 180 8.28 -0.80 1.38
N ALA A 181 7.40 -1.43 2.16
CA ALA A 181 7.65 -1.66 3.59
C ALA A 181 8.75 -2.71 3.82
N SER A 182 8.79 -3.78 3.04
CA SER A 182 9.89 -4.75 3.08
C SER A 182 11.22 -4.11 2.67
N LEU A 183 11.21 -3.21 1.69
CA LEU A 183 12.42 -2.45 1.33
C LEU A 183 12.88 -1.51 2.45
N ALA A 184 11.94 -0.79 3.07
CA ALA A 184 12.23 0.10 4.18
C ALA A 184 12.88 -0.66 5.35
N LEU A 185 12.34 -1.84 5.68
CA LEU A 185 12.90 -2.74 6.68
C LEU A 185 14.29 -3.22 6.31
N LEU A 186 14.52 -3.60 5.05
CA LEU A 186 15.83 -4.02 4.57
C LEU A 186 16.89 -2.92 4.75
N ILE A 187 16.57 -1.68 4.33
CA ILE A 187 17.44 -0.52 4.47
C ILE A 187 17.74 -0.28 5.96
N MET A 188 16.70 -0.29 6.80
CA MET A 188 16.82 -0.10 8.25
C MET A 188 17.74 -1.15 8.91
N LYS A 189 17.53 -2.43 8.60
CA LYS A 189 18.32 -3.56 9.13
C LYS A 189 19.79 -3.42 8.77
N CYS A 190 20.11 -2.97 7.56
CA CYS A 190 21.49 -2.73 7.14
C CYS A 190 22.14 -1.52 7.84
N LEU A 191 21.38 -0.46 8.12
CA LEU A 191 21.94 0.78 8.68
C LEU A 191 22.01 0.81 10.21
N ARG A 192 20.90 0.55 10.88
CA ARG A 192 20.78 0.84 12.31
C ARG A 192 21.35 -0.25 13.20
N LYS A 193 21.60 -1.46 12.65
CA LYS A 193 21.96 -2.66 13.44
C LYS A 193 21.09 -2.83 14.70
N THR A 194 19.87 -2.30 14.68
CA THR A 194 18.93 -2.39 15.79
C THR A 194 18.30 -3.76 15.78
N GLU A 195 18.22 -4.38 16.95
CA GLU A 195 17.49 -5.63 17.07
C GLU A 195 16.02 -5.45 16.67
N PRO A 196 15.42 -6.44 16.00
CA PRO A 196 14.02 -6.40 15.65
C PRO A 196 13.17 -6.31 16.91
N ARG A 197 12.01 -5.63 16.82
CA ARG A 197 11.08 -5.45 17.96
C ARG A 197 10.56 -6.77 18.52
N PHE A 198 10.57 -7.82 17.71
CA PHE A 198 10.30 -9.20 18.11
C PHE A 198 11.05 -10.17 17.19
N SER A 199 11.24 -11.40 17.63
CA SER A 199 11.72 -12.51 16.80
C SER A 199 10.73 -13.67 16.82
N LEU A 200 10.52 -14.31 15.67
CA LEU A 200 9.84 -15.58 15.58
C LEU A 200 10.85 -16.70 15.84
N GLU A 201 10.71 -17.39 16.97
CA GLU A 201 11.63 -18.43 17.41
C GLU A 201 11.25 -19.80 16.83
N ALA A 202 9.95 -20.07 16.71
CA ALA A 202 9.43 -21.30 16.13
C ALA A 202 8.01 -21.09 15.61
N TYR A 203 7.64 -21.85 14.59
CA TYR A 203 6.25 -21.98 14.16
C TYR A 203 5.96 -23.41 13.71
N HIS A 204 4.71 -23.82 13.87
CA HIS A 204 4.18 -25.08 13.35
C HIS A 204 2.82 -24.79 12.74
N VAL A 205 2.58 -25.27 11.52
CA VAL A 205 1.28 -25.15 10.85
C VAL A 205 0.84 -26.55 10.46
N SER A 206 -0.37 -26.91 10.86
CA SER A 206 -0.99 -28.18 10.50
C SER A 206 -2.31 -27.94 9.79
N MET A 207 -2.58 -28.75 8.78
CA MET A 207 -3.86 -28.77 8.07
C MET A 207 -4.33 -30.21 8.02
N ARG A 208 -5.57 -30.45 8.45
CA ARG A 208 -6.24 -31.74 8.33
C ARG A 208 -7.52 -31.52 7.54
N GLY A 209 -7.68 -32.24 6.45
CA GLY A 209 -8.84 -32.16 5.58
C GLY A 209 -9.51 -33.52 5.44
N SER A 210 -10.83 -33.51 5.38
CA SER A 210 -11.67 -34.60 4.90
C SER A 210 -12.54 -34.09 3.75
N ALA A 211 -13.38 -34.95 3.17
CA ALA A 211 -14.32 -34.54 2.13
C ALA A 211 -15.37 -33.51 2.60
N ARG A 212 -15.52 -33.30 3.91
CA ARG A 212 -16.56 -32.41 4.50
C ARG A 212 -15.98 -31.21 5.23
N ASP A 213 -14.85 -31.40 5.92
CA ASP A 213 -14.27 -30.38 6.80
C ASP A 213 -12.77 -30.23 6.57
N SER A 214 -12.27 -29.01 6.71
CA SER A 214 -10.85 -28.73 6.81
C SER A 214 -10.57 -27.88 8.03
N ILE A 215 -9.64 -28.35 8.86
CA ILE A 215 -9.17 -27.67 10.07
C ILE A 215 -7.73 -27.27 9.80
N CYS A 216 -7.44 -25.97 9.93
CA CYS A 216 -6.08 -25.46 9.91
C CYS A 216 -5.74 -24.85 11.27
N GLU A 217 -4.60 -25.24 11.82
CA GLU A 217 -4.11 -24.74 13.10
C GLU A 217 -2.66 -24.28 12.93
N ALA A 218 -2.31 -23.16 13.56
CA ALA A 218 -0.95 -22.69 13.67
C ALA A 218 -0.57 -22.43 15.12
N THR A 219 0.65 -22.85 15.45
CA THR A 219 1.32 -22.58 16.72
C THR A 219 2.53 -21.69 16.44
N VAL A 220 2.71 -20.62 17.19
CA VAL A 220 3.87 -19.73 17.08
C VAL A 220 4.50 -19.46 18.43
N LYS A 221 5.83 -19.41 18.45
CA LYS A 221 6.63 -18.96 19.60
C LYS A 221 7.37 -17.69 19.18
N VAL A 222 7.00 -16.57 19.78
CA VAL A 222 7.65 -15.27 19.55
C VAL A 222 8.39 -14.82 20.81
N ARG A 223 9.45 -14.05 20.61
CA ARG A 223 10.21 -13.40 21.66
C ARG A 223 10.14 -11.89 21.48
N VAL A 224 9.82 -11.16 22.56
CA VAL A 224 9.84 -9.70 22.64
C VAL A 224 10.78 -9.34 23.79
N GLN A 225 11.96 -8.81 23.46
CA GLN A 225 13.07 -8.64 24.43
C GLN A 225 13.40 -9.98 25.13
N ASP A 226 13.21 -10.07 26.44
CA ASP A 226 13.45 -11.27 27.25
C ASP A 226 12.18 -12.10 27.51
N LYS A 227 11.02 -11.67 26.98
CA LYS A 227 9.73 -12.33 27.19
C LYS A 227 9.37 -13.20 26.00
N TYR A 228 8.77 -14.34 26.27
CA TYR A 228 8.27 -15.27 25.25
C TYR A 228 6.75 -15.35 25.31
N ALA A 229 6.12 -15.42 24.14
CA ALA A 229 4.73 -15.82 24.01
C ALA A 229 4.62 -17.04 23.09
N HIS A 230 3.78 -17.98 23.51
CA HIS A 230 3.49 -19.21 22.78
C HIS A 230 1.98 -19.28 22.60
N THR A 231 1.53 -19.17 21.35
CA THR A 231 0.10 -19.08 21.03
C THR A 231 -0.29 -20.08 19.97
N VAL A 232 -1.54 -20.51 20.06
CA VAL A 232 -2.20 -21.35 19.06
C VAL A 232 -3.45 -20.63 18.58
N ALA A 233 -3.71 -20.71 17.27
CA ALA A 233 -4.93 -20.25 16.64
C ALA A 233 -5.35 -21.18 15.49
N GLU A 234 -6.65 -21.29 15.30
CA GLU A 234 -7.26 -21.93 14.14
C GLU A 234 -7.56 -20.89 13.06
N GLY A 235 -7.75 -21.35 11.82
CA GLY A 235 -8.16 -20.50 10.71
C GLY A 235 -8.76 -21.29 9.57
N ILE A 236 -9.38 -20.58 8.63
CA ILE A 236 -9.98 -21.19 7.42
C ILE A 236 -8.93 -21.77 6.45
N GLY A 237 -7.66 -21.41 6.65
CA GLY A 237 -6.52 -21.85 5.88
C GLY A 237 -5.23 -21.71 6.69
N PRO A 238 -4.13 -22.35 6.26
CA PRO A 238 -2.87 -22.39 7.01
C PRO A 238 -2.27 -20.98 7.21
N VAL A 239 -2.40 -20.09 6.21
CA VAL A 239 -1.92 -18.70 6.32
C VAL A 239 -2.77 -17.89 7.29
N ASN A 240 -4.10 -18.06 7.27
CA ASN A 240 -5.00 -17.36 8.19
C ASN A 240 -4.81 -17.82 9.65
N ALA A 241 -4.61 -19.13 9.87
CA ALA A 241 -4.26 -19.65 11.19
C ALA A 241 -2.94 -19.04 11.68
N LEU A 242 -1.93 -18.98 10.81
CA LEU A 242 -0.61 -18.42 11.14
C LEU A 242 -0.67 -16.92 11.47
N ASP A 243 -1.37 -16.11 10.66
CA ASP A 243 -1.61 -14.69 10.94
C ASP A 243 -2.33 -14.50 12.29
N SER A 244 -3.39 -15.27 12.52
CA SER A 244 -4.15 -15.21 13.78
C SER A 244 -3.28 -15.57 14.99
N ALA A 245 -2.43 -16.59 14.88
CA ALA A 245 -1.52 -17.01 15.94
C ALA A 245 -0.47 -15.94 16.24
N LEU A 246 0.15 -15.36 15.20
CA LEU A 246 1.12 -14.25 15.31
C LEU A 246 0.49 -13.03 15.99
N ARG A 247 -0.68 -12.59 15.52
CA ARG A 247 -1.40 -11.45 16.11
C ARG A 247 -1.74 -11.70 17.56
N LYS A 248 -2.29 -12.87 17.89
CA LYS A 248 -2.60 -13.27 19.26
C LYS A 248 -1.37 -13.24 20.16
N ALA A 249 -0.19 -13.61 19.64
CA ALA A 249 1.06 -13.54 20.39
C ALA A 249 1.52 -12.09 20.64
N LEU A 250 1.43 -11.25 19.62
CA LEU A 250 2.05 -9.92 19.61
C LEU A 250 1.15 -8.80 20.16
N ILE A 251 -0.18 -8.90 20.05
CA ILE A 251 -1.13 -7.89 20.55
C ILE A 251 -0.94 -7.63 22.05
N SER A 252 -0.63 -8.66 22.84
CA SER A 252 -0.36 -8.51 24.28
C SER A 252 0.84 -7.61 24.61
N PHE A 253 1.80 -7.49 23.68
CA PHE A 253 2.96 -6.61 23.80
C PHE A 253 2.77 -5.29 23.06
N TYR A 254 2.01 -5.32 21.96
CA TYR A 254 1.80 -4.20 21.04
C TYR A 254 0.31 -4.07 20.68
N PRO A 255 -0.52 -3.42 21.54
CA PRO A 255 -1.97 -3.29 21.32
C PRO A 255 -2.33 -2.57 20.01
N VAL A 256 -1.41 -1.75 19.49
CA VAL A 256 -1.55 -1.06 18.20
C VAL A 256 -1.79 -2.02 17.02
N LEU A 257 -1.41 -3.30 17.14
CA LEU A 257 -1.62 -4.30 16.11
C LEU A 257 -3.09 -4.75 15.97
N GLU A 258 -3.97 -4.38 16.91
CA GLU A 258 -5.41 -4.67 16.82
C GLU A 258 -6.09 -3.97 15.63
N SER A 259 -5.63 -2.78 15.24
CA SER A 259 -6.21 -2.05 14.11
C SER A 259 -5.68 -2.50 12.76
N VAL A 260 -4.63 -3.31 12.72
CA VAL A 260 -3.98 -3.75 11.47
C VAL A 260 -4.78 -4.87 10.83
N GLN A 261 -5.20 -4.68 9.59
CA GLN A 261 -5.92 -5.67 8.80
C GLN A 261 -5.19 -5.96 7.50
N LEU A 262 -5.28 -7.22 7.04
CA LEU A 262 -4.79 -7.65 5.73
C LEU A 262 -5.87 -7.32 4.68
N THR A 263 -5.60 -6.39 3.78
CA THR A 263 -6.56 -5.91 2.76
C THR A 263 -6.36 -6.58 1.40
N ASP A 264 -5.18 -7.16 1.14
CA ASP A 264 -4.88 -7.90 -0.09
C ASP A 264 -3.86 -9.00 0.13
N TYR A 265 -3.97 -10.05 -0.68
CA TYR A 265 -3.06 -11.19 -0.69
C TYR A 265 -2.89 -11.73 -2.10
N LYS A 266 -1.68 -11.66 -2.64
CA LYS A 266 -1.35 -12.08 -4.01
C LYS A 266 -0.20 -13.07 -4.03
N VAL A 267 -0.42 -14.18 -4.72
CA VAL A 267 0.59 -15.22 -4.95
C VAL A 267 1.04 -15.17 -6.41
N ARG A 268 2.35 -15.28 -6.62
CA ARG A 268 2.98 -15.37 -7.95
C ARG A 268 3.98 -16.51 -7.95
N ILE A 269 3.81 -17.44 -8.88
CA ILE A 269 4.80 -18.49 -9.14
C ILE A 269 5.86 -17.90 -10.07
N LEU A 270 7.13 -17.94 -9.64
CA LEU A 270 8.22 -17.28 -10.35
C LEU A 270 8.82 -18.16 -11.46
N ASP A 271 8.82 -19.47 -11.26
CA ASP A 271 9.30 -20.45 -12.22
C ASP A 271 8.19 -21.42 -12.61
N SER A 272 7.71 -21.34 -13.84
CA SER A 272 6.67 -22.23 -14.34
C SER A 272 7.17 -23.65 -14.67
N LYS A 273 8.49 -23.89 -14.75
CA LYS A 273 9.05 -25.19 -15.12
C LYS A 273 9.13 -26.17 -13.96
N SER A 274 9.32 -25.66 -12.74
CA SER A 274 9.48 -26.48 -11.53
C SER A 274 8.17 -26.97 -10.90
N GLY A 275 7.01 -26.64 -11.49
CA GLY A 275 5.70 -27.12 -11.04
C GLY A 275 5.43 -26.78 -9.57
N THR A 276 5.08 -27.78 -8.76
CA THR A 276 4.78 -27.60 -7.34
C THR A 276 5.99 -27.26 -6.47
N ALA A 277 7.22 -27.44 -6.97
CA ALA A 277 8.45 -27.05 -6.29
C ALA A 277 8.91 -25.62 -6.64
N ALA A 278 8.14 -24.92 -7.47
CA ALA A 278 8.48 -23.58 -7.93
C ALA A 278 8.57 -22.57 -6.78
N LYS A 279 9.51 -21.64 -6.91
CA LYS A 279 9.64 -20.55 -5.98
C LYS A 279 8.42 -19.65 -6.07
N THR A 280 7.86 -19.32 -4.92
CA THR A 280 6.61 -18.56 -4.78
C THR A 280 6.92 -17.22 -4.15
N ARG A 281 6.44 -16.14 -4.79
CA ARG A 281 6.39 -14.80 -4.23
C ARG A 281 5.00 -14.54 -3.68
N VAL A 282 4.94 -14.11 -2.42
CA VAL A 282 3.70 -13.67 -1.76
C VAL A 282 3.82 -12.18 -1.50
N LEU A 283 2.87 -11.41 -2.02
CA LEU A 283 2.71 -9.99 -1.76
C LEU A 283 1.46 -9.78 -0.91
N ILE A 284 1.59 -9.04 0.18
CA ILE A 284 0.47 -8.68 1.03
C ILE A 284 0.33 -7.18 1.16
N GLU A 285 -0.90 -6.70 1.35
CA GLU A 285 -1.23 -5.32 1.66
C GLU A 285 -1.93 -5.25 3.01
N SER A 286 -1.51 -4.31 3.84
CA SER A 286 -2.02 -4.11 5.20
C SER A 286 -2.43 -2.67 5.41
N PHE A 287 -3.48 -2.47 6.19
CA PHE A 287 -4.07 -1.18 6.51
C PHE A 287 -4.34 -1.10 8.01
N ASP A 288 -4.07 0.05 8.65
CA ASP A 288 -4.29 0.24 10.09
C ASP A 288 -5.43 1.21 10.45
N GLY A 289 -6.27 1.57 9.47
CA GLY A 289 -7.27 2.63 9.59
C GLY A 289 -6.79 3.99 9.08
N LYS A 290 -5.48 4.14 8.81
CA LYS A 290 -4.89 5.40 8.35
C LYS A 290 -3.94 5.22 7.18
N ASP A 291 -2.94 4.36 7.35
CA ASP A 291 -1.90 4.11 6.37
C ASP A 291 -2.05 2.73 5.75
N GLU A 292 -1.74 2.62 4.47
CA GLU A 292 -1.65 1.36 3.74
C GLU A 292 -0.19 1.08 3.39
N TRP A 293 0.25 -0.17 3.54
CA TRP A 293 1.60 -0.61 3.18
C TRP A 293 1.60 -2.03 2.65
N SER A 294 2.63 -2.35 1.86
CA SER A 294 2.76 -3.65 1.22
C SER A 294 4.12 -4.28 1.53
N THR A 295 4.11 -5.59 1.77
CA THR A 295 5.31 -6.39 2.06
C THR A 295 5.34 -7.65 1.20
N VAL A 296 6.54 -8.21 1.06
CA VAL A 296 6.81 -9.37 0.20
C VAL A 296 7.60 -10.43 0.93
N GLY A 297 7.28 -11.68 0.66
CA GLY A 297 8.09 -12.83 1.03
C GLY A 297 8.26 -13.77 -0.15
N VAL A 298 9.40 -14.47 -0.19
CA VAL A 298 9.73 -15.38 -1.28
C VAL A 298 10.34 -16.67 -0.70
N SER A 299 9.71 -17.80 -1.00
CA SER A 299 10.18 -19.13 -0.62
C SER A 299 9.65 -20.18 -1.59
N HIS A 300 10.28 -21.36 -1.63
CA HIS A 300 9.71 -22.54 -2.27
C HIS A 300 8.46 -23.04 -1.52
N ASN A 301 8.29 -22.66 -0.26
CA ASN A 301 7.11 -22.96 0.53
C ASN A 301 6.20 -21.72 0.64
N ILE A 302 4.98 -21.81 0.11
CA ILE A 302 3.99 -20.73 0.16
C ILE A 302 3.68 -20.25 1.59
N ILE A 303 3.70 -21.16 2.59
CA ILE A 303 3.45 -20.81 3.99
C ILE A 303 4.60 -19.97 4.54
N GLU A 304 5.83 -20.31 4.19
CA GLU A 304 7.01 -19.56 4.61
C GLU A 304 7.12 -18.20 3.90
N ALA A 305 6.82 -18.15 2.61
CA ALA A 305 6.74 -16.89 1.87
C ALA A 305 5.67 -15.96 2.48
N SER A 306 4.52 -16.52 2.87
CA SER A 306 3.46 -15.78 3.57
C SER A 306 3.91 -15.28 4.94
N LEU A 307 4.59 -16.14 5.70
CA LEU A 307 5.13 -15.82 7.02
C LEU A 307 6.15 -14.67 6.97
N GLN A 308 7.08 -14.71 6.03
CA GLN A 308 8.05 -13.64 5.80
C GLN A 308 7.35 -12.30 5.54
N ALA A 309 6.36 -12.30 4.63
CA ALA A 309 5.60 -11.09 4.31
C ALA A 309 4.82 -10.55 5.54
N LEU A 310 4.20 -11.45 6.32
CA LEU A 310 3.48 -11.10 7.55
C LEU A 310 4.39 -10.50 8.63
N ILE A 311 5.56 -11.12 8.87
CA ILE A 311 6.54 -10.60 9.83
C ILE A 311 6.98 -9.21 9.43
N ASP A 312 7.34 -9.01 8.16
CA ASP A 312 7.71 -7.69 7.64
C ASP A 312 6.57 -6.67 7.82
N SER A 313 5.31 -7.07 7.57
CA SER A 313 4.17 -6.15 7.70
C SER A 313 4.01 -5.68 9.15
N ILE A 314 4.10 -6.61 10.10
CA ILE A 314 3.99 -6.30 11.53
C ILE A 314 5.18 -5.47 11.99
N GLU A 315 6.41 -5.86 11.63
CA GLU A 315 7.64 -5.14 12.01
C GLU A 315 7.61 -3.70 11.48
N TYR A 316 7.18 -3.49 10.24
CA TYR A 316 7.04 -2.17 9.65
C TYR A 316 6.04 -1.30 10.40
N ARG A 317 4.89 -1.86 10.82
CA ARG A 317 3.91 -1.11 11.61
C ARG A 317 4.45 -0.67 12.97
N LEU A 318 5.23 -1.52 13.63
CA LEU A 318 5.86 -1.21 14.92
C LEU A 318 6.98 -0.17 14.78
N LEU A 319 7.64 -0.09 13.62
CA LEU A 319 8.62 0.97 13.36
C LEU A 319 7.99 2.36 13.30
N LYS A 320 6.79 2.49 12.71
CA LYS A 320 6.07 3.77 12.60
C LYS A 320 5.56 4.34 13.93
N GLU A 321 5.58 3.55 15.01
CA GLU A 321 5.21 4.01 16.36
C GLU A 321 6.36 4.75 17.07
N SER A 322 7.58 4.70 16.52
CA SER A 322 8.79 5.31 17.11
C SER A 322 9.02 6.73 16.62
#